data_AF-A0A249MZP3-F1
#
_entry.id   AF-A0A249MZP3-F1
#
_cell.length_a   1.000
_cell.length_b   1.000
_cell.length_c   1.000
_cell.angle_alpha   90.00
_cell.angle_beta   90.00
_cell.angle_gamma   90.00
#
_symmetry.space_group_name_H-M   'P 1'
#
loop_
_entity.id
_entity.type
_entity.pdbx_description
1 polymer ?
#
loop_
_entity_poly.entity_id
_entity_poly.type
_entity_poly.pdbx_seq_one_letter_code
_entity_poly.pdbx_strand_id
1 'polypeptide(L)'
;MENRRKPAPPAATLDINCDCKEYIIDYLERAFPTRQMRVFKDDTGTPRSLPMVSEDGHPVYNPEAQAARDALIEKLCAMPPIKSALDALLEHFGHDNVAEVTGRTKRLITASDGRQKLENRSARTSQAEAAAFMAGKKRMLVFSDAGGTGRSYHASLDVANQEQRVHLLLEPGWRADRAIQGLGRTHRTHQATTPLFRPVTTDCKGELRFTSTIARRLDSLGALTRGQRQTGGQGLFDPADNLESEYACAALLSWFDLLAAGKLSSTTLDDFQHRTGLELANEDGVLKDEMPPIQRWLNRILALPIALQNSIFDEFLSLIETRVSAAREAGRLDVGVETILVDKATLIDDVVLRTDARTGATSHLLTIEIARRRNPVSLERILRIADGDGSAGFMINRKSGKAALRMRARSLMEEKEGTPIPRVEMMRPTRNEYMREDDLYESSWEEVDREAFCTEWSAEVEIARETVDSETIRLATGLLLPIWSALPSDHMAVNRIVDGEGRSWLGRLVFDDHVPQLFTKLGIDRSETLPADAVVRAVTAGRSIDVSHPFPLTIKRSVVNGSPRIELVGCPYDRLAWLKSIGCFTEVIQYRTRIFVPMASAETLLAQIFAEPG
;
A
#
# COMPACT_ATOMS: atom_id res chain seq x y z
N MET A 1 -21.05 -74.86 -23.76
CA MET A 1 -20.22 -73.67 -24.04
C MET A 1 -20.25 -72.80 -22.79
N GLU A 2 -19.26 -72.97 -21.92
CA GLU A 2 -19.14 -72.18 -20.68
C GLU A 2 -18.56 -70.80 -20.99
N ASN A 3 -19.25 -69.78 -20.48
CA ASN A 3 -18.94 -68.38 -20.67
C ASN A 3 -17.74 -67.99 -19.78
N ARG A 4 -16.52 -68.16 -20.29
CA ARG A 4 -15.28 -67.67 -19.65
C ARG A 4 -15.18 -66.15 -19.75
N ARG A 5 -15.93 -65.43 -18.91
CA ARG A 5 -15.49 -64.09 -18.45
C ARG A 5 -14.76 -64.29 -17.13
N LYS A 6 -13.43 -64.10 -17.16
CA LYS A 6 -12.62 -63.99 -15.94
C LYS A 6 -13.27 -62.91 -15.06
N PRO A 7 -13.47 -63.15 -13.75
CA PRO A 7 -13.87 -62.07 -12.85
C PRO A 7 -12.78 -60.99 -12.90
N ALA A 8 -13.21 -59.74 -13.06
CA ALA A 8 -12.31 -58.59 -12.95
C ALA A 8 -11.61 -58.66 -11.57
N PRO A 9 -10.32 -58.32 -11.48
CA PRO A 9 -9.64 -58.30 -10.19
C PRO A 9 -10.42 -57.38 -9.23
N PRO A 10 -10.53 -57.75 -7.94
CA PRO A 10 -11.12 -56.85 -6.96
C PRO A 10 -10.42 -55.50 -7.08
N ALA A 11 -11.20 -54.44 -7.27
CA ALA A 11 -10.69 -53.10 -7.51
C ALA A 11 -9.64 -52.80 -6.43
N ALA A 12 -8.38 -52.69 -6.84
CA ALA A 12 -7.35 -52.16 -5.96
C ALA A 12 -7.90 -50.84 -5.41
N THR A 13 -7.91 -50.71 -4.09
CA THR A 13 -8.23 -49.45 -3.44
C THR A 13 -7.29 -48.42 -4.06
N LEU A 14 -7.84 -47.50 -4.85
CA LEU A 14 -7.05 -46.42 -5.42
C LEU A 14 -6.51 -45.64 -4.23
N ASP A 15 -5.19 -45.66 -4.07
CA ASP A 15 -4.45 -44.80 -3.16
C ASP A 15 -3.78 -43.72 -4.00
N ILE A 16 -4.62 -42.88 -4.63
CA ILE A 16 -4.14 -41.80 -5.48
C ILE A 16 -3.96 -40.59 -4.58
N ASN A 17 -2.71 -40.15 -4.46
CA ASN A 17 -2.36 -38.90 -3.81
C ASN A 17 -2.23 -37.78 -4.87
N CYS A 18 -3.01 -36.71 -4.73
CA CYS A 18 -2.97 -35.53 -5.60
C CYS A 18 -2.15 -34.41 -4.95
N ASP A 19 -0.89 -34.67 -4.62
CA ASP A 19 0.02 -33.66 -4.08
C ASP A 19 0.86 -32.97 -5.17
N CYS A 20 1.53 -31.89 -4.79
CA CYS A 20 2.39 -31.12 -5.68
C CYS A 20 3.81 -31.69 -5.82
N LYS A 21 4.13 -32.81 -5.16
CA LYS A 21 5.51 -33.30 -5.11
C LYS A 21 5.98 -33.83 -6.45
N GLU A 22 5.09 -34.41 -7.25
CA GLU A 22 5.41 -34.90 -8.60
C GLU A 22 6.12 -33.80 -9.41
N TYR A 23 5.61 -32.57 -9.40
CA TYR A 23 6.25 -31.45 -10.11
C TYR A 23 7.63 -31.09 -9.57
N ILE A 24 7.83 -31.19 -8.25
CA ILE A 24 9.11 -30.90 -7.61
C ILE A 24 10.11 -32.01 -7.94
N ILE A 25 9.68 -33.27 -7.87
CA ILE A 25 10.51 -34.44 -8.18
C ILE A 25 10.92 -34.40 -9.65
N ASP A 26 9.98 -34.21 -10.58
CA ASP A 26 10.25 -34.04 -12.01
C ASP A 26 11.26 -32.92 -12.28
N TYR A 27 11.14 -31.80 -11.56
CA TYR A 27 12.09 -30.69 -11.66
C TYR A 27 13.48 -31.11 -11.18
N LEU A 28 13.59 -31.77 -10.03
CA LEU A 28 14.87 -32.23 -9.49
C LEU A 28 15.52 -33.29 -10.38
N GLU A 29 14.76 -34.23 -10.92
CA GLU A 29 15.28 -35.25 -11.83
C GLU A 29 15.91 -34.63 -13.09
N ARG A 30 15.30 -33.57 -13.62
CA ARG A 30 15.70 -32.93 -14.87
C ARG A 30 16.72 -31.81 -14.72
N ALA A 31 16.62 -31.02 -13.65
CA ALA A 31 17.33 -29.75 -13.52
C ALA A 31 18.33 -29.71 -12.36
N PHE A 32 18.36 -30.72 -11.47
CA PHE A 32 19.35 -30.73 -10.40
C PHE A 32 20.78 -30.83 -10.99
N PRO A 33 21.71 -29.98 -10.56
CA PRO A 33 23.04 -29.89 -11.17
C PRO A 33 23.90 -31.10 -10.79
N THR A 34 23.83 -32.15 -11.62
CA THR A 34 24.59 -33.40 -11.44
C THR A 34 25.82 -33.48 -12.34
N ARG A 35 25.98 -32.55 -13.28
CA ARG A 35 27.07 -32.58 -14.26
C ARG A 35 28.36 -32.05 -13.65
N GLN A 36 29.45 -32.78 -13.82
CA GLN A 36 30.77 -32.36 -13.37
C GLN A 36 31.21 -31.09 -14.11
N MET A 37 31.71 -30.10 -13.38
CA MET A 37 32.27 -28.87 -13.94
C MET A 37 33.80 -28.94 -13.95
N ARG A 38 34.43 -28.40 -15.00
CA ARG A 38 35.87 -28.17 -15.08
C ARG A 38 36.15 -26.68 -15.02
N VAL A 39 37.00 -26.27 -14.08
CA VAL A 39 37.49 -24.90 -13.98
C VAL A 39 38.64 -24.70 -14.98
N PHE A 40 38.59 -23.63 -15.74
CA PHE A 40 39.67 -23.18 -16.62
C PHE A 40 39.87 -21.67 -16.40
N LYS A 41 41.04 -21.14 -16.74
CA LYS A 41 41.27 -19.70 -16.75
C LYS A 41 41.12 -19.20 -18.18
N ASP A 42 40.35 -18.14 -18.37
CA ASP A 42 40.28 -17.45 -19.66
C ASP A 42 41.53 -16.56 -19.87
N ASP A 43 41.62 -15.91 -21.02
CA ASP A 43 42.74 -15.05 -21.40
C ASP A 43 42.90 -13.82 -20.48
N THR A 44 41.90 -13.55 -19.62
CA THR A 44 41.94 -12.47 -18.62
C THR A 44 42.44 -12.95 -17.26
N GLY A 45 42.73 -14.25 -17.11
CA GLY A 45 43.10 -14.88 -15.84
C GLY A 45 41.91 -15.19 -14.92
N THR A 46 40.68 -14.89 -15.36
CA THR A 46 39.46 -15.11 -14.59
C THR A 46 39.10 -16.60 -14.61
N PRO A 47 38.92 -17.26 -13.45
CA PRO A 47 38.47 -18.64 -13.41
C PRO A 47 37.03 -18.73 -13.91
N ARG A 48 36.81 -19.52 -14.96
CA ARG A 48 35.49 -19.88 -15.50
C ARG A 48 35.27 -21.37 -15.38
N SER A 49 34.00 -21.78 -15.31
CA SER A 49 33.63 -23.19 -15.26
C SER A 49 32.85 -23.59 -16.52
N LEU A 50 33.15 -24.77 -17.06
CA LEU A 50 32.41 -25.37 -18.16
C LEU A 50 32.02 -26.80 -17.82
N PRO A 51 30.86 -27.30 -18.30
CA PRO A 51 30.47 -28.67 -18.11
C PRO A 51 31.47 -29.63 -18.75
N MET A 52 31.91 -30.63 -17.99
CA MET A 52 32.87 -31.63 -18.46
C MET A 52 32.19 -32.60 -19.45
N VAL A 53 33.00 -33.05 -20.40
CA VAL A 53 32.65 -34.02 -21.45
C VAL A 53 33.79 -35.05 -21.47
N SER A 54 33.46 -36.33 -21.60
CA SER A 54 34.45 -37.40 -21.78
C SER A 54 35.12 -37.30 -23.14
N GLU A 55 36.19 -38.08 -23.34
CA GLU A 55 36.87 -38.17 -24.64
C GLU A 55 35.93 -38.62 -25.77
N ASP A 56 34.90 -39.42 -25.45
CA ASP A 56 33.88 -39.90 -26.37
C ASP A 56 32.72 -38.91 -26.62
N GLY A 57 32.78 -37.70 -26.04
CA GLY A 57 31.72 -36.69 -26.23
C GLY A 57 30.52 -36.80 -25.27
N HIS A 58 30.56 -37.70 -24.27
CA HIS A 58 29.46 -37.89 -23.32
C HIS A 58 29.56 -36.95 -22.10
N PRO A 59 28.42 -36.48 -21.52
CA PRO A 59 28.44 -35.71 -20.28
C PRO A 59 29.07 -36.50 -19.13
N VAL A 60 29.99 -35.88 -18.38
CA VAL A 60 30.53 -36.46 -17.16
C VAL A 60 29.68 -36.02 -15.97
N TYR A 61 29.23 -36.95 -15.15
CA TYR A 61 28.42 -36.69 -13.96
C TYR A 61 29.24 -36.81 -12.68
N ASN A 62 28.92 -35.99 -11.69
CA ASN A 62 29.51 -36.02 -10.36
C ASN A 62 28.71 -36.99 -9.47
N PRO A 63 29.33 -38.08 -8.96
CA PRO A 63 28.64 -39.07 -8.15
C PRO A 63 28.05 -38.52 -6.84
N GLU A 64 28.72 -37.57 -6.19
CA GLU A 64 28.23 -36.93 -4.97
C GLU A 64 27.00 -36.07 -5.24
N ALA A 65 27.00 -35.32 -6.35
CA ALA A 65 25.86 -34.51 -6.76
C ALA A 65 24.64 -35.38 -7.15
N GLN A 66 24.88 -36.53 -7.79
CA GLN A 66 23.83 -37.52 -8.05
C GLN A 66 23.26 -38.09 -6.75
N ALA A 67 24.13 -38.50 -5.82
CA ALA A 67 23.70 -38.99 -4.51
C ALA A 67 22.93 -37.93 -3.71
N ALA A 68 23.34 -36.66 -3.78
CA ALA A 68 22.64 -35.54 -3.13
C ALA A 68 21.24 -35.31 -3.72
N ARG A 69 21.10 -35.38 -5.06
CA ARG A 69 19.81 -35.33 -5.74
C ARG A 69 18.90 -36.47 -5.26
N ASP A 70 19.42 -37.70 -5.30
CA ASP A 70 18.65 -38.90 -5.02
C ASP A 70 18.19 -38.93 -3.55
N ALA A 71 19.06 -38.54 -2.62
CA ALA A 71 18.73 -38.38 -1.20
C ALA A 71 17.67 -37.28 -0.96
N LEU A 72 17.73 -36.17 -1.71
CA LEU A 72 16.70 -35.13 -1.62
C LEU A 72 15.35 -35.62 -2.14
N ILE A 73 15.34 -36.33 -3.28
CA ILE A 73 14.11 -36.93 -3.83
C ILE A 73 13.52 -37.94 -2.83
N GLU A 74 14.35 -38.82 -2.26
CA GLU A 74 13.92 -39.79 -1.25
C GLU A 74 13.26 -39.09 -0.04
N LYS A 75 13.91 -38.05 0.49
CA LYS A 75 13.37 -37.25 1.60
C LYS A 75 12.03 -36.60 1.24
N LEU A 76 11.90 -36.02 0.04
CA LEU A 76 10.66 -35.41 -0.43
C LEU A 76 9.53 -36.44 -0.56
N CYS A 77 9.83 -37.62 -1.09
CA CYS A 77 8.87 -38.71 -1.23
C CYS A 77 8.37 -39.22 0.13
N ALA A 78 9.23 -39.23 1.16
CA ALA A 78 8.89 -39.66 2.52
C ALA A 78 8.03 -38.65 3.31
N MET A 79 7.93 -37.39 2.88
CA MET A 79 7.11 -36.39 3.56
C MET A 79 5.61 -36.69 3.44
N PRO A 80 4.75 -36.17 4.33
CA PRO A 80 3.31 -36.30 4.19
C PRO A 80 2.80 -35.62 2.90
N PRO A 81 1.64 -36.03 2.37
CA PRO A 81 1.00 -35.36 1.23
C PRO A 81 0.74 -33.87 1.50
N ILE A 82 1.02 -33.02 0.53
CA ILE A 82 0.59 -31.61 0.57
C ILE A 82 -0.57 -31.45 -0.39
N LYS A 83 -1.78 -31.34 0.16
CA LYS A 83 -3.01 -31.19 -0.63
C LYS A 83 -3.05 -29.83 -1.30
N SER A 84 -3.54 -29.79 -2.54
CA SER A 84 -3.89 -28.53 -3.18
C SER A 84 -5.03 -27.84 -2.41
N ALA A 85 -5.12 -26.51 -2.47
CA ALA A 85 -6.20 -25.77 -1.81
C ALA A 85 -7.59 -26.25 -2.26
N LEU A 86 -7.74 -26.55 -3.56
CA LEU A 86 -8.99 -27.07 -4.11
C LEU A 86 -9.35 -28.44 -3.54
N ASP A 87 -8.40 -29.38 -3.48
CA ASP A 87 -8.66 -30.72 -2.93
C ASP A 87 -8.95 -30.65 -1.42
N ALA A 88 -8.24 -29.80 -0.68
CA ALA A 88 -8.50 -29.56 0.73
C ALA A 88 -9.91 -29.00 0.98
N LEU A 89 -10.37 -28.05 0.16
CA LEU A 89 -11.72 -27.51 0.23
C LEU A 89 -12.79 -28.57 -0.11
N LEU A 90 -12.57 -29.37 -1.16
CA LEU A 90 -13.49 -30.42 -1.56
C LEU A 90 -13.61 -31.52 -0.52
N GLU A 91 -12.51 -31.90 0.12
CA GLU A 91 -12.50 -32.89 1.18
C GLU A 91 -13.18 -32.37 2.45
N HIS A 92 -12.87 -31.14 2.87
CA HIS A 92 -13.40 -30.57 4.10
C HIS A 92 -14.90 -30.28 4.01
N PHE A 93 -15.36 -29.68 2.91
CA PHE A 93 -16.76 -29.28 2.75
C PHE A 93 -17.61 -30.30 1.99
N GLY A 94 -16.98 -31.27 1.34
CA GLY A 94 -17.64 -32.28 0.52
C GLY A 94 -18.02 -31.77 -0.88
N HIS A 95 -18.03 -32.69 -1.83
CA HIS A 95 -18.37 -32.40 -3.22
C HIS A 95 -19.82 -31.93 -3.41
N ASP A 96 -20.72 -32.23 -2.49
CA ASP A 96 -22.12 -31.82 -2.57
C ASP A 96 -22.32 -30.34 -2.23
N ASN A 97 -21.43 -29.73 -1.43
CA ASN A 97 -21.54 -28.34 -1.01
C ASN A 97 -20.71 -27.37 -1.88
N VAL A 98 -19.70 -27.90 -2.57
CA VAL A 98 -18.75 -27.12 -3.37
C VAL A 98 -19.00 -27.33 -4.86
N ALA A 99 -19.34 -26.25 -5.56
CA ALA A 99 -19.42 -26.20 -7.00
C ALA A 99 -18.02 -25.97 -7.59
N GLU A 100 -17.59 -26.86 -8.47
CA GLU A 100 -16.28 -26.76 -9.11
C GLU A 100 -16.41 -26.33 -10.57
N VAL A 101 -15.83 -25.19 -10.93
CA VAL A 101 -15.79 -24.61 -12.28
C VAL A 101 -14.35 -24.28 -12.67
N THR A 102 -13.51 -25.30 -12.60
CA THR A 102 -12.09 -25.25 -12.95
C THR A 102 -11.81 -25.95 -14.28
N GLY A 103 -10.58 -25.81 -14.79
CA GLY A 103 -10.10 -26.54 -15.97
C GLY A 103 -9.78 -28.03 -15.76
N ARG A 104 -9.98 -28.59 -14.55
CA ARG A 104 -9.72 -30.01 -14.27
C ARG A 104 -10.68 -30.90 -15.05
N THR A 105 -10.14 -31.87 -15.78
CA THR A 105 -10.91 -32.88 -16.52
C THR A 105 -11.28 -34.08 -15.66
N LYS A 106 -10.66 -34.24 -14.49
CA LYS A 106 -10.95 -35.29 -13.52
C LYS A 106 -10.82 -34.77 -12.09
N ARG A 107 -11.64 -35.29 -11.18
CA ARG A 107 -11.51 -35.07 -9.73
C ARG A 107 -11.60 -36.40 -8.98
N LEU A 108 -10.96 -36.44 -7.82
CA LEU A 108 -11.08 -37.56 -6.90
C LEU A 108 -12.26 -37.30 -5.95
N ILE A 109 -13.12 -38.30 -5.76
CA ILE A 109 -14.18 -38.29 -4.76
C ILE A 109 -13.88 -39.35 -3.73
N THR A 110 -13.78 -38.93 -2.47
CA THR A 110 -13.66 -39.86 -1.34
C THR A 110 -15.05 -40.09 -0.76
N ALA A 111 -15.54 -41.33 -0.83
CA ALA A 111 -16.80 -41.72 -0.22
C ALA A 111 -16.67 -41.79 1.31
N SER A 112 -17.80 -41.78 2.02
CA SER A 112 -17.84 -41.83 3.49
C SER A 112 -17.21 -43.10 4.09
N ASP A 113 -17.02 -44.13 3.29
CA ASP A 113 -16.35 -45.38 3.66
C ASP A 113 -14.85 -45.41 3.30
N GLY A 114 -14.29 -44.25 2.93
CA GLY A 114 -12.88 -44.09 2.57
C GLY A 114 -12.52 -44.53 1.15
N ARG A 115 -13.47 -45.06 0.36
CA ARG A 115 -13.18 -45.46 -1.01
C ARG A 115 -13.04 -44.24 -1.92
N GLN A 116 -11.94 -44.21 -2.66
CA GLN A 116 -11.70 -43.21 -3.68
C GLN A 116 -12.34 -43.60 -5.02
N LYS A 117 -12.99 -42.63 -5.67
CA LYS A 117 -13.57 -42.76 -7.00
C LYS A 117 -13.12 -41.59 -7.87
N LEU A 118 -12.57 -41.90 -9.04
CA LEU A 118 -12.24 -40.89 -10.04
C LEU A 118 -13.50 -40.50 -10.84
N GLU A 119 -13.82 -39.21 -10.86
CA GLU A 119 -14.94 -38.67 -11.63
C GLU A 119 -14.42 -37.82 -12.80
N ASN A 120 -14.93 -38.09 -14.01
CA ASN A 120 -14.65 -37.27 -15.18
C ASN A 120 -15.48 -35.99 -15.15
N ARG A 121 -14.85 -34.86 -15.46
CA ARG A 121 -15.46 -33.55 -15.56
C ARG A 121 -15.42 -33.05 -16.99
N SER A 122 -16.53 -32.44 -17.40
CA SER A 122 -16.71 -31.85 -18.73
C SER A 122 -17.23 -30.43 -18.60
N ALA A 123 -17.24 -29.66 -19.69
CA ALA A 123 -17.87 -28.34 -19.72
C ALA A 123 -19.36 -28.39 -19.29
N ARG A 124 -20.06 -29.51 -19.57
CA ARG A 124 -21.44 -29.74 -19.12
C ARG A 124 -21.53 -29.94 -17.62
N THR A 125 -20.59 -30.68 -17.03
CA THR A 125 -20.50 -30.85 -15.57
C THR A 125 -20.28 -29.50 -14.90
N SER A 126 -19.33 -28.69 -15.39
CA SER A 126 -19.09 -27.34 -14.88
C SER A 126 -20.30 -26.41 -15.00
N GLN A 127 -21.11 -26.57 -16.06
CA GLN A 127 -22.37 -25.81 -16.20
C GLN A 127 -23.42 -26.24 -15.17
N ALA A 128 -23.55 -27.55 -14.91
CA ALA A 128 -24.44 -28.05 -13.87
C ALA A 128 -24.01 -27.60 -12.47
N GLU A 129 -22.70 -27.62 -12.18
CA GLU A 129 -22.12 -27.12 -10.93
C GLU A 129 -22.39 -25.62 -10.73
N ALA A 130 -22.16 -24.80 -11.76
CA ALA A 130 -22.48 -23.38 -11.74
C ALA A 130 -23.98 -23.13 -11.52
N ALA A 131 -24.84 -23.86 -12.22
CA ALA A 131 -26.30 -23.74 -12.06
C ALA A 131 -26.75 -24.15 -10.65
N ALA A 132 -26.14 -25.18 -10.06
CA ALA A 132 -26.42 -25.61 -8.69
C ALA A 132 -26.04 -24.54 -7.67
N PHE A 133 -24.91 -23.84 -7.87
CA PHE A 133 -24.53 -22.69 -7.05
C PHE A 133 -25.51 -21.51 -7.17
N MET A 134 -25.86 -21.13 -8.40
CA MET A 134 -26.80 -20.02 -8.65
C MET A 134 -28.23 -20.33 -8.17
N ALA A 135 -28.61 -21.61 -8.11
CA ALA A 135 -29.85 -22.07 -7.52
C ALA A 135 -29.80 -22.24 -5.98
N GLY A 136 -28.65 -22.00 -5.34
CA GLY A 136 -28.48 -22.12 -3.89
C GLY A 136 -28.37 -23.57 -3.38
N LYS A 137 -28.33 -24.55 -4.28
CA LYS A 137 -28.15 -25.97 -3.93
C LYS A 137 -26.73 -26.26 -3.43
N LYS A 138 -25.75 -25.53 -3.97
CA LYS A 138 -24.36 -25.52 -3.49
C LYS A 138 -24.04 -24.15 -2.95
N ARG A 139 -23.38 -24.11 -1.79
CA ARG A 139 -23.08 -22.87 -1.05
C ARG A 139 -21.76 -22.23 -1.47
N MET A 140 -20.82 -23.04 -1.94
CA MET A 140 -19.49 -22.60 -2.33
C MET A 140 -19.28 -22.82 -3.82
N LEU A 141 -18.49 -21.95 -4.44
CA LEU A 141 -18.07 -22.05 -5.83
C LEU A 141 -16.57 -21.79 -5.90
N VAL A 142 -15.83 -22.73 -6.50
CA VAL A 142 -14.42 -22.54 -6.85
C VAL A 142 -14.30 -22.48 -8.36
N PHE A 143 -13.68 -21.43 -8.88
CA PHE A 143 -13.47 -21.28 -10.32
C PHE A 143 -12.03 -20.87 -10.63
N SER A 144 -11.56 -21.26 -11.82
CA SER A 144 -10.25 -20.84 -12.35
C SER A 144 -10.40 -20.20 -13.74
N ASP A 145 -9.36 -19.51 -14.20
CA ASP A 145 -9.33 -18.87 -15.53
C ASP A 145 -9.72 -19.84 -16.66
N ALA A 146 -9.29 -21.10 -16.57
CA ALA A 146 -9.55 -22.12 -17.58
C ALA A 146 -11.01 -22.63 -17.58
N GLY A 147 -11.73 -22.53 -16.46
CA GLY A 147 -13.11 -23.03 -16.33
C GLY A 147 -14.20 -21.95 -16.36
N GLY A 148 -13.84 -20.70 -16.05
CA GLY A 148 -14.77 -19.59 -15.82
C GLY A 148 -15.05 -18.66 -17.01
N THR A 149 -14.52 -18.93 -18.20
CA THR A 149 -14.70 -18.06 -19.36
C THR A 149 -16.19 -17.86 -19.71
N GLY A 150 -16.60 -16.60 -19.83
CA GLY A 150 -17.96 -16.22 -20.25
C GLY A 150 -19.08 -16.37 -19.22
N ARG A 151 -18.83 -16.84 -18.00
CA ARG A 151 -19.89 -17.06 -16.97
C ARG A 151 -19.96 -15.94 -15.93
N SER A 152 -21.07 -15.88 -15.21
CA SER A 152 -21.33 -14.88 -14.17
C SER A 152 -21.89 -15.54 -12.93
N TYR A 153 -21.36 -15.18 -11.77
CA TYR A 153 -21.62 -15.78 -10.46
C TYR A 153 -22.05 -14.76 -9.40
N HIS A 154 -22.30 -13.51 -9.82
CA HIS A 154 -22.83 -12.45 -8.97
C HIS A 154 -24.21 -12.82 -8.40
N ALA A 155 -24.60 -12.17 -7.31
CA ALA A 155 -25.93 -12.30 -6.73
C ALA A 155 -26.98 -11.59 -7.59
N SER A 156 -27.21 -12.05 -8.82
CA SER A 156 -28.18 -11.45 -9.75
C SER A 156 -29.59 -11.47 -9.14
N LEU A 157 -30.36 -10.41 -9.38
CA LEU A 157 -31.79 -10.38 -9.03
C LEU A 157 -32.61 -11.44 -9.82
N ASP A 158 -32.07 -11.96 -10.92
CA ASP A 158 -32.72 -12.97 -11.77
C ASP A 158 -32.48 -14.42 -11.30
N VAL A 159 -31.67 -14.62 -10.26
CA VAL A 159 -31.37 -15.96 -9.73
C VAL A 159 -31.94 -16.17 -8.34
N ALA A 160 -32.14 -17.44 -7.96
CA ALA A 160 -32.66 -17.79 -6.65
C ALA A 160 -31.67 -17.48 -5.51
N ASN A 161 -30.37 -17.76 -5.71
CA ASN A 161 -29.36 -17.46 -4.71
C ASN A 161 -28.90 -16.01 -4.82
N GLN A 162 -29.50 -15.13 -4.01
CA GLN A 162 -29.20 -13.68 -3.99
C GLN A 162 -28.31 -13.25 -2.81
N GLU A 163 -27.74 -14.19 -2.08
CA GLU A 163 -26.93 -13.90 -0.90
C GLU A 163 -25.62 -13.18 -1.24
N GLN A 164 -25.10 -12.41 -0.27
CA GLN A 164 -23.85 -11.69 -0.47
C GLN A 164 -22.70 -12.65 -0.80
N ARG A 165 -22.01 -12.36 -1.91
CA ARG A 165 -20.84 -13.14 -2.32
C ARG A 165 -19.63 -12.72 -1.51
N VAL A 166 -18.99 -13.68 -0.83
CA VAL A 166 -17.65 -13.48 -0.25
C VAL A 166 -16.65 -14.13 -1.20
N HIS A 167 -15.97 -13.31 -1.99
CA HIS A 167 -14.98 -13.75 -2.97
C HIS A 167 -13.61 -13.85 -2.29
N LEU A 168 -13.18 -15.07 -2.03
CA LEU A 168 -11.83 -15.38 -1.53
C LEU A 168 -10.88 -15.49 -2.73
N LEU A 169 -9.91 -14.59 -2.83
CA LEU A 169 -8.89 -14.60 -3.88
C LEU A 169 -7.67 -15.39 -3.38
N LEU A 170 -7.59 -16.67 -3.77
CA LEU A 170 -6.50 -17.57 -3.40
C LEU A 170 -5.25 -17.38 -4.28
N GLU A 171 -5.45 -17.37 -5.59
CA GLU A 171 -4.36 -17.23 -6.57
C GLU A 171 -4.70 -16.12 -7.57
N PRO A 172 -4.07 -14.94 -7.46
CA PRO A 172 -4.28 -13.88 -8.44
C PRO A 172 -3.62 -14.22 -9.78
N GLY A 173 -4.31 -13.93 -10.88
CA GLY A 173 -3.72 -14.04 -12.21
C GLY A 173 -2.48 -13.14 -12.36
N TRP A 174 -1.42 -13.65 -12.98
CA TRP A 174 -0.16 -12.92 -13.23
C TRP A 174 -0.33 -11.70 -14.14
N ARG A 175 -1.42 -11.63 -14.92
CA ARG A 175 -1.77 -10.46 -15.74
C ARG A 175 -2.98 -9.75 -15.15
N ALA A 176 -2.90 -8.41 -15.11
CA ALA A 176 -3.95 -7.57 -14.53
C ALA A 176 -5.31 -7.76 -15.21
N ASP A 177 -5.34 -7.85 -16.54
CA ASP A 177 -6.57 -8.06 -17.32
C ASP A 177 -7.30 -9.37 -16.94
N ARG A 178 -6.57 -10.44 -16.66
CA ARG A 178 -7.16 -11.73 -16.23
C ARG A 178 -7.68 -11.68 -14.79
N ALA A 179 -6.92 -11.09 -13.86
CA ALA A 179 -7.36 -10.91 -12.48
C ALA A 179 -8.66 -10.08 -12.41
N ILE A 180 -8.73 -8.98 -13.17
CA ILE A 180 -9.92 -8.15 -13.35
C ILE A 180 -11.10 -8.98 -13.84
N GLN A 181 -10.89 -9.77 -14.88
CA GLN A 181 -11.94 -10.61 -15.46
C GLN A 181 -12.47 -11.64 -14.45
N GLY A 182 -11.60 -12.17 -13.57
CA GLY A 182 -11.99 -13.06 -12.47
C GLY A 182 -12.88 -12.37 -11.43
N LEU A 183 -12.48 -11.19 -10.96
CA LEU A 183 -13.26 -10.39 -10.00
C LEU A 183 -14.61 -9.95 -10.59
N GLY A 184 -14.63 -9.59 -11.88
CA GLY A 184 -15.84 -9.27 -12.63
C GLY A 184 -16.78 -10.47 -12.82
N ARG A 185 -16.45 -11.69 -12.39
CA ARG A 185 -17.41 -12.81 -12.40
C ARG A 185 -18.42 -12.70 -11.26
N THR A 186 -18.03 -12.15 -10.12
CA THR A 186 -18.90 -11.99 -8.95
C THR A 186 -19.42 -10.57 -8.76
N HIS A 187 -18.86 -9.60 -9.50
CA HIS A 187 -19.30 -8.20 -9.46
C HIS A 187 -19.85 -7.76 -10.83
N ARG A 188 -21.15 -7.48 -10.89
CA ARG A 188 -21.85 -7.06 -12.12
C ARG A 188 -22.95 -6.05 -11.80
N THR A 189 -23.41 -5.35 -12.85
CA THR A 189 -24.68 -4.63 -12.81
C THR A 189 -25.83 -5.61 -12.54
N HIS A 190 -26.94 -5.13 -11.97
CA HIS A 190 -28.13 -5.94 -11.68
C HIS A 190 -27.98 -6.98 -10.54
N GLN A 191 -27.02 -6.80 -9.64
CA GLN A 191 -26.87 -7.63 -8.44
C GLN A 191 -27.73 -7.12 -7.26
N ALA A 192 -28.33 -8.04 -6.51
CA ALA A 192 -29.08 -7.79 -5.28
C ALA A 192 -28.18 -7.26 -4.15
N THR A 193 -26.94 -7.76 -4.10
CA THR A 193 -25.95 -7.39 -3.09
C THR A 193 -24.56 -7.29 -3.71
N THR A 194 -23.74 -6.38 -3.16
CA THR A 194 -22.36 -6.20 -3.61
C THR A 194 -21.43 -7.23 -2.97
N PRO A 195 -20.53 -7.89 -3.74
CA PRO A 195 -19.59 -8.86 -3.20
C PRO A 195 -18.61 -8.22 -2.20
N LEU A 196 -18.18 -9.01 -1.22
CA LEU A 196 -17.00 -8.74 -0.41
C LEU A 196 -15.80 -9.45 -1.04
N PHE A 197 -14.75 -8.71 -1.35
CA PHE A 197 -13.48 -9.28 -1.82
C PHE A 197 -12.52 -9.45 -0.64
N ARG A 198 -11.96 -10.66 -0.50
CA ARG A 198 -10.93 -10.96 0.50
C ARG A 198 -9.76 -11.66 -0.18
N PRO A 199 -8.67 -10.94 -0.46
CA PRO A 199 -7.38 -11.57 -0.73
C PRO A 199 -7.02 -12.50 0.42
N VAL A 200 -6.57 -13.70 0.10
CA VAL A 200 -6.07 -14.66 1.08
C VAL A 200 -4.58 -14.79 0.87
N THR A 201 -3.81 -14.57 1.93
CA THR A 201 -2.36 -14.73 1.94
C THR A 201 -2.00 -15.70 3.06
N THR A 202 -0.92 -16.46 2.89
CA THR A 202 -0.39 -17.28 3.98
C THR A 202 0.43 -16.43 4.96
N ASP A 203 0.93 -17.05 6.01
CA ASP A 203 1.90 -16.48 6.95
C ASP A 203 3.33 -16.42 6.38
N CYS A 204 3.52 -16.86 5.14
CA CYS A 204 4.76 -16.69 4.40
C CYS A 204 4.82 -15.26 3.82
N LYS A 205 5.60 -14.38 4.45
CA LYS A 205 5.73 -12.98 4.00
C LYS A 205 6.33 -12.85 2.60
N GLY A 206 7.02 -13.88 2.10
CA GLY A 206 7.40 -13.97 0.69
C GLY A 206 6.20 -13.79 -0.27
N GLU A 207 4.99 -14.18 0.14
CA GLU A 207 3.77 -13.97 -0.65
C GLU A 207 3.33 -12.52 -0.75
N LEU A 208 3.81 -11.63 0.12
CA LEU A 208 3.52 -10.19 0.05
C LEU A 208 3.99 -9.58 -1.28
N ARG A 209 5.01 -10.16 -1.92
CA ARG A 209 5.40 -9.80 -3.29
C ARG A 209 4.26 -9.97 -4.29
N PHE A 210 3.50 -11.05 -4.18
CA PHE A 210 2.37 -11.29 -5.08
C PHE A 210 1.21 -10.37 -4.72
N THR A 211 1.06 -10.04 -3.44
CA THR A 211 0.01 -9.15 -2.92
C THR A 211 0.24 -7.69 -3.28
N SER A 212 1.47 -7.17 -3.20
CA SER A 212 1.83 -5.81 -3.64
C SER A 212 1.52 -5.59 -5.12
N THR A 213 1.75 -6.63 -5.91
CA THR A 213 1.41 -6.66 -7.33
C THR A 213 -0.11 -6.61 -7.55
N ILE A 214 -0.92 -7.24 -6.69
CA ILE A 214 -2.39 -7.16 -6.72
C ILE A 214 -2.89 -5.77 -6.33
N ALA A 215 -2.34 -5.16 -5.28
CA ALA A 215 -2.72 -3.85 -4.76
C ALA A 215 -2.69 -2.78 -5.88
N ARG A 216 -1.55 -2.65 -6.55
CA ARG A 216 -1.39 -1.75 -7.72
C ARG A 216 -2.41 -2.01 -8.84
N ARG A 217 -2.80 -3.27 -9.02
CA ARG A 217 -3.74 -3.70 -10.09
C ARG A 217 -5.19 -3.41 -9.73
N LEU A 218 -5.55 -3.48 -8.45
CA LEU A 218 -6.86 -3.07 -7.94
C LEU A 218 -7.02 -1.54 -7.98
N ASP A 219 -5.96 -0.77 -7.75
CA ASP A 219 -5.98 0.69 -7.92
C ASP A 219 -6.25 1.10 -9.38
N SER A 220 -5.67 0.35 -10.33
CA SER A 220 -5.89 0.54 -11.77
C SER A 220 -7.34 0.21 -12.18
N LEU A 221 -8.02 -0.70 -11.48
CA LEU A 221 -9.42 -1.06 -11.68
C LEU A 221 -10.38 0.08 -11.33
N GLY A 222 -10.15 0.72 -10.19
CA GLY A 222 -10.95 1.85 -9.70
C GLY A 222 -10.83 3.11 -10.55
N ALA A 223 -9.85 3.17 -11.47
CA ALA A 223 -9.69 4.23 -12.46
C ALA A 223 -10.52 4.00 -13.74
N LEU A 224 -10.85 2.74 -14.08
CA LEU A 224 -11.48 2.38 -15.36
C LEU A 224 -13.01 2.17 -15.29
N THR A 225 -13.59 2.01 -14.10
CA THR A 225 -15.05 1.90 -13.94
C THR A 225 -15.67 3.28 -13.77
N ARG A 226 -16.38 3.78 -14.79
CA ARG A 226 -17.29 4.93 -14.64
C ARG A 226 -18.31 4.60 -13.54
N GLY A 227 -18.21 5.29 -12.40
CA GLY A 227 -19.31 5.39 -11.42
C GLY A 227 -19.32 4.44 -10.22
N GLN A 228 -18.29 3.61 -9.98
CA GLN A 228 -18.30 2.72 -8.80
C GLN A 228 -16.91 2.62 -8.13
N ARG A 229 -16.61 3.59 -7.26
CA ARG A 229 -15.52 3.47 -6.26
C ARG A 229 -16.02 3.10 -4.86
N GLN A 230 -17.29 2.72 -4.71
CA GLN A 230 -17.88 2.56 -3.39
C GLN A 230 -17.62 1.23 -2.67
N THR A 231 -16.87 0.28 -3.22
CA THR A 231 -16.61 -0.97 -2.47
C THR A 231 -15.22 -1.56 -2.74
N GLY A 232 -14.33 -1.43 -1.75
CA GLY A 232 -13.24 -2.39 -1.55
C GLY A 232 -11.79 -1.90 -1.71
N GLY A 233 -11.54 -0.62 -1.96
CA GLY A 233 -10.16 -0.09 -2.10
C GLY A 233 -9.66 0.77 -0.93
N GLN A 234 -10.55 1.51 -0.26
CA GLN A 234 -10.15 2.36 0.86
C GLN A 234 -9.84 1.50 2.09
N GLY A 235 -8.55 1.38 2.40
CA GLY A 235 -8.02 0.62 3.54
C GLY A 235 -7.77 -0.86 3.28
N LEU A 236 -7.82 -1.33 2.02
CA LEU A 236 -7.50 -2.74 1.72
C LEU A 236 -5.98 -3.00 1.63
N PHE A 237 -5.18 -1.96 1.37
CA PHE A 237 -3.72 -2.02 1.31
C PHE A 237 -3.13 -0.73 1.87
N ASP A 238 -2.13 -0.85 2.73
CA ASP A 238 -1.31 0.26 3.17
C ASP A 238 -0.34 0.63 2.03
N PRO A 239 -0.02 1.91 1.79
CA PRO A 239 1.12 2.29 0.94
C PRO A 239 2.42 1.52 1.24
N ALA A 240 2.62 1.11 2.50
CA ALA A 240 3.73 0.24 2.91
C ALA A 240 3.69 -1.17 2.29
N ASP A 241 2.51 -1.65 1.87
CA ASP A 241 2.34 -2.94 1.19
C ASP A 241 2.78 -2.89 -0.27
N ASN A 242 3.05 -1.69 -0.83
CA ASN A 242 3.64 -1.54 -2.16
C ASN A 242 5.17 -1.70 -2.12
N LEU A 243 5.60 -2.97 -2.18
CA LEU A 243 7.01 -3.37 -2.17
C LEU A 243 7.81 -2.95 -3.43
N GLU A 244 7.21 -2.30 -4.42
CA GLU A 244 7.92 -1.75 -5.58
C GLU A 244 7.87 -0.22 -5.63
N SER A 245 7.38 0.44 -4.57
CA SER A 245 7.38 1.89 -4.45
C SER A 245 8.80 2.47 -4.35
N GLU A 246 8.94 3.77 -4.62
CA GLU A 246 10.20 4.49 -4.38
C GLU A 246 10.64 4.40 -2.92
N TYR A 247 9.69 4.39 -1.98
CA TYR A 247 9.96 4.18 -0.55
C TYR A 247 10.50 2.78 -0.27
N ALA A 248 9.96 1.75 -0.92
CA ALA A 248 10.44 0.37 -0.78
C ALA A 248 11.85 0.18 -1.38
N CYS A 249 12.11 0.78 -2.54
CA CYS A 249 13.45 0.79 -3.14
C CYS A 249 14.46 1.50 -2.25
N ALA A 250 14.11 2.66 -1.69
CA ALA A 250 14.97 3.38 -0.75
C ALA A 250 15.15 2.60 0.57
N ALA A 251 14.11 1.94 1.07
CA ALA A 251 14.17 1.08 2.24
C ALA A 251 15.12 -0.10 2.04
N LEU A 252 15.16 -0.66 0.84
CA LEU A 252 16.04 -1.77 0.52
C LEU A 252 17.51 -1.35 0.59
N LEU A 253 17.85 -0.15 0.10
CA LEU A 253 19.22 0.37 0.19
C LEU A 253 19.66 0.50 1.65
N SER A 254 18.82 1.10 2.51
CA SER A 254 19.14 1.17 3.94
C SER A 254 19.17 -0.19 4.62
N TRP A 255 18.35 -1.15 4.16
CA TRP A 255 18.42 -2.52 4.67
C TRP A 255 19.80 -3.14 4.36
N PHE A 256 20.36 -2.93 3.16
CA PHE A 256 21.72 -3.36 2.83
C PHE A 256 22.79 -2.64 3.67
N ASP A 257 22.65 -1.34 3.91
CA ASP A 257 23.57 -0.58 4.76
C ASP A 257 23.59 -1.13 6.19
N LEU A 258 22.40 -1.42 6.75
CA LEU A 258 22.26 -2.00 8.08
C LEU A 258 22.79 -3.44 8.15
N LEU A 259 22.61 -4.22 7.08
CA LEU A 259 23.17 -5.57 6.94
C LEU A 259 24.70 -5.54 6.99
N ALA A 260 25.32 -4.63 6.22
CA ALA A 260 26.77 -4.47 6.20
C ALA A 260 27.33 -3.95 7.52
N ALA A 261 26.57 -3.09 8.21
CA ALA A 261 26.91 -2.60 9.53
C ALA A 261 26.72 -3.65 10.66
N GLY A 262 26.19 -4.84 10.35
CA GLY A 262 25.94 -5.90 11.34
C GLY A 262 24.83 -5.54 12.33
N LYS A 263 23.91 -4.65 11.97
CA LYS A 263 22.84 -4.13 12.83
C LYS A 263 21.53 -4.89 12.70
N LEU A 264 21.41 -5.75 11.70
CA LEU A 264 20.24 -6.59 11.51
C LEU A 264 20.33 -7.83 12.39
N SER A 265 19.19 -8.23 12.93
CA SER A 265 19.05 -9.42 13.77
C SER A 265 18.72 -10.67 12.96
N SER A 266 18.12 -10.49 11.78
CA SER A 266 17.63 -11.58 10.94
C SER A 266 18.74 -12.43 10.32
N THR A 267 19.85 -11.80 9.89
CA THR A 267 20.97 -12.46 9.21
C THR A 267 22.22 -11.60 9.25
N THR A 268 23.37 -12.23 9.01
CA THR A 268 24.64 -11.52 8.74
C THR A 268 24.85 -11.34 7.24
N LEU A 269 25.74 -10.41 6.86
CA LEU A 269 26.11 -10.18 5.46
C LEU A 269 26.61 -11.48 4.80
N ASP A 270 27.52 -12.20 5.46
CA ASP A 270 28.10 -13.43 4.93
C ASP A 270 27.07 -14.55 4.75
N ASP A 271 26.22 -14.80 5.76
CA ASP A 271 25.18 -15.83 5.66
C ASP A 271 24.13 -15.48 4.59
N PHE A 272 23.77 -14.19 4.47
CA PHE A 272 22.85 -13.72 3.45
C PHE A 272 23.42 -13.90 2.04
N GLN A 273 24.67 -13.49 1.79
CA GLN A 273 25.32 -13.68 0.49
C GLN A 273 25.47 -15.16 0.14
N HIS A 274 25.87 -15.99 1.12
CA HIS A 274 26.02 -17.43 0.94
C HIS A 274 24.71 -18.10 0.54
N ARG A 275 23.60 -17.79 1.23
CA ARG A 275 22.29 -18.41 0.95
C ARG A 275 21.64 -17.90 -0.32
N THR A 276 21.77 -16.60 -0.61
CA THR A 276 21.07 -15.97 -1.74
C THR A 276 21.87 -16.01 -3.04
N GLY A 277 23.19 -16.19 -2.96
CA GLY A 277 24.11 -16.05 -4.09
C GLY A 277 24.16 -14.61 -4.63
N LEU A 278 23.79 -13.62 -3.82
CA LEU A 278 23.96 -12.21 -4.14
C LEU A 278 25.34 -11.77 -3.68
N GLU A 279 26.04 -11.03 -4.53
CA GLU A 279 27.28 -10.36 -4.17
C GLU A 279 26.97 -8.90 -3.86
N LEU A 280 26.93 -8.56 -2.58
CA LEU A 280 26.62 -7.24 -2.07
C LEU A 280 27.88 -6.45 -1.74
N ALA A 281 28.96 -7.12 -1.33
CA ALA A 281 30.24 -6.52 -1.00
C ALA A 281 31.37 -7.01 -1.91
N ASN A 282 32.41 -6.19 -2.04
CA ASN A 282 33.69 -6.56 -2.66
C ASN A 282 34.53 -7.39 -1.68
N GLU A 283 35.68 -7.90 -2.14
CA GLU A 283 36.62 -8.70 -1.33
C GLU A 283 37.08 -7.98 -0.05
N ASP A 284 37.05 -6.65 -0.04
CA ASP A 284 37.41 -5.80 1.11
C ASP A 284 36.25 -5.55 2.11
N GLY A 285 35.08 -6.16 1.89
CA GLY A 285 33.90 -5.99 2.76
C GLY A 285 33.11 -4.69 2.56
N VAL A 286 33.50 -3.87 1.58
CA VAL A 286 32.78 -2.64 1.21
C VAL A 286 31.63 -2.98 0.26
N LEU A 287 30.44 -2.41 0.52
CA LEU A 287 29.27 -2.55 -0.34
C LEU A 287 29.56 -2.04 -1.77
N LYS A 288 29.04 -2.76 -2.77
CA LYS A 288 29.18 -2.39 -4.19
C LYS A 288 28.41 -1.10 -4.51
N ASP A 289 28.88 -0.33 -5.49
CA ASP A 289 28.16 0.87 -5.94
C ASP A 289 26.81 0.51 -6.58
N GLU A 290 26.74 -0.63 -7.28
CA GLU A 290 25.52 -1.12 -7.91
C GLU A 290 24.90 -2.26 -7.08
N MET A 291 23.90 -1.90 -6.27
CA MET A 291 23.12 -2.85 -5.48
C MET A 291 22.11 -3.62 -6.34
N PRO A 292 21.79 -4.89 -6.00
CA PRO A 292 20.79 -5.64 -6.73
C PRO A 292 19.41 -4.96 -6.63
N PRO A 293 18.66 -4.89 -7.74
CA PRO A 293 17.35 -4.26 -7.73
C PRO A 293 16.36 -5.05 -6.86
N ILE A 294 15.32 -4.37 -6.37
CA ILE A 294 14.33 -4.95 -5.46
C ILE A 294 13.69 -6.24 -5.98
N GLN A 295 13.43 -6.32 -7.29
CA GLN A 295 12.91 -7.54 -7.91
C GLN A 295 13.87 -8.71 -7.79
N ARG A 296 15.18 -8.48 -7.96
CA ARG A 296 16.20 -9.53 -7.81
C ARG A 296 16.29 -9.95 -6.34
N TRP A 297 16.28 -9.01 -5.40
CA TRP A 297 16.30 -9.29 -3.97
C TRP A 297 15.06 -10.09 -3.53
N LEU A 298 13.85 -9.65 -3.88
CA LEU A 298 12.59 -10.34 -3.59
C LEU A 298 12.57 -11.77 -4.17
N ASN A 299 13.10 -11.97 -5.39
CA ASN A 299 13.22 -13.31 -5.97
C ASN A 299 14.13 -14.23 -5.16
N ARG A 300 15.23 -13.71 -4.59
CA ARG A 300 16.18 -14.53 -3.82
C ARG A 300 15.65 -14.89 -2.44
N ILE A 301 14.92 -13.97 -1.80
CA ILE A 301 14.32 -14.24 -0.48
C ILE A 301 13.33 -15.40 -0.54
N LEU A 302 12.57 -15.56 -1.63
CA LEU A 302 11.63 -16.68 -1.80
C LEU A 302 12.27 -18.07 -1.66
N ALA A 303 13.59 -18.18 -1.86
CA ALA A 303 14.33 -19.43 -1.71
C ALA A 303 14.83 -19.71 -0.28
N LEU A 304 14.68 -18.76 0.64
CA LEU A 304 15.13 -18.90 2.03
C LEU A 304 14.12 -19.68 2.88
N PRO A 305 14.50 -20.23 4.04
CA PRO A 305 13.55 -20.81 4.99
C PRO A 305 12.49 -19.78 5.42
N ILE A 306 11.22 -20.19 5.57
CA ILE A 306 10.09 -19.29 5.86
C ILE A 306 10.34 -18.41 7.09
N ALA A 307 10.90 -18.97 8.17
CA ALA A 307 11.23 -18.20 9.36
C ALA A 307 12.21 -17.06 9.07
N LEU A 308 13.27 -17.33 8.29
CA LEU A 308 14.24 -16.33 7.89
C LEU A 308 13.64 -15.30 6.92
N GLN A 309 12.81 -15.74 5.97
CA GLN A 309 12.06 -14.83 5.11
C GLN A 309 11.26 -13.85 5.97
N ASN A 310 10.49 -14.37 6.93
CA ASN A 310 9.62 -13.58 7.76
C ASN A 310 10.39 -12.56 8.60
N SER A 311 11.52 -12.95 9.20
CA SER A 311 12.39 -12.04 9.95
C SER A 311 12.99 -10.94 9.09
N ILE A 312 13.46 -11.26 7.88
CA ILE A 312 13.99 -10.26 6.94
C ILE A 312 12.88 -9.29 6.52
N PHE A 313 11.69 -9.81 6.21
CA PHE A 313 10.54 -8.98 5.84
C PHE A 313 10.07 -8.09 6.99
N ASP A 314 10.15 -8.52 8.24
CA ASP A 314 9.83 -7.67 9.40
C ASP A 314 10.73 -6.43 9.48
N GLU A 315 12.04 -6.64 9.38
CA GLU A 315 13.02 -5.54 9.37
C GLU A 315 12.81 -4.63 8.16
N PHE A 316 12.60 -5.21 6.98
CA PHE A 316 12.39 -4.45 5.75
C PHE A 316 11.09 -3.63 5.76
N LEU A 317 9.97 -4.21 6.18
CA LEU A 317 8.68 -3.52 6.25
C LEU A 317 8.72 -2.38 7.27
N SER A 318 9.41 -2.54 8.40
CA SER A 318 9.62 -1.46 9.38
C SER A 318 10.35 -0.24 8.77
N LEU A 319 11.32 -0.48 7.90
CA LEU A 319 12.03 0.59 7.17
C LEU A 319 11.14 1.29 6.14
N ILE A 320 10.19 0.57 5.53
CA ILE A 320 9.19 1.16 4.63
C ILE A 320 8.23 2.03 5.41
N GLU A 321 7.65 1.51 6.50
CA GLU A 321 6.69 2.24 7.34
C GLU A 321 7.28 3.54 7.88
N THR A 322 8.53 3.52 8.35
CA THR A 322 9.25 4.72 8.79
C THR A 322 9.29 5.79 7.71
N ARG A 323 9.63 5.39 6.48
CA ARG A 323 9.70 6.31 5.34
C ARG A 323 8.32 6.80 4.91
N VAL A 324 7.33 5.92 4.88
CA VAL A 324 5.95 6.27 4.54
C VAL A 324 5.39 7.25 5.56
N SER A 325 5.66 7.05 6.85
CA SER A 325 5.27 7.97 7.92
C SER A 325 5.97 9.32 7.79
N ALA A 326 7.29 9.34 7.57
CA ALA A 326 8.05 10.57 7.37
C ALA A 326 7.58 11.33 6.11
N ALA A 327 7.26 10.61 5.03
CA ALA A 327 6.70 11.20 3.81
C ALA A 327 5.29 11.74 4.04
N ARG A 328 4.46 11.03 4.83
CA ARG A 328 3.11 11.48 5.22
C ARG A 328 3.17 12.74 6.06
N GLU A 329 4.05 12.81 7.05
CA GLU A 329 4.29 14.01 7.87
C GLU A 329 4.82 15.18 7.04
N ALA A 330 5.66 14.90 6.03
CA ALA A 330 6.16 15.90 5.10
C ALA A 330 5.15 16.30 4.00
N GLY A 331 3.97 15.69 3.96
CA GLY A 331 2.95 15.92 2.93
C GLY A 331 3.34 15.45 1.52
N ARG A 332 4.32 14.53 1.40
CA ARG A 332 4.87 14.03 0.12
C ARG A 332 4.44 12.60 -0.22
N LEU A 333 3.43 12.05 0.46
CA LEU A 333 2.98 10.67 0.24
C LEU A 333 2.05 10.60 -0.97
N ASP A 334 2.48 9.94 -2.05
CA ASP A 334 1.66 9.74 -3.25
C ASP A 334 0.82 8.45 -3.14
N VAL A 335 -0.46 8.59 -2.82
CA VAL A 335 -1.43 7.47 -2.72
C VAL A 335 -2.45 7.54 -3.86
N GLY A 336 -1.98 7.57 -5.11
CA GLY A 336 -2.83 7.29 -6.27
C GLY A 336 -4.04 8.23 -6.42
N VAL A 337 -5.24 7.68 -6.67
CA VAL A 337 -6.44 8.51 -6.87
C VAL A 337 -7.34 8.52 -5.64
N GLU A 338 -7.21 9.54 -4.81
CA GLU A 338 -8.00 9.68 -3.58
C GLU A 338 -9.43 10.17 -3.88
N THR A 339 -10.42 9.58 -3.19
CA THR A 339 -11.82 10.04 -3.26
C THR A 339 -12.18 10.66 -1.92
N ILE A 340 -12.41 11.97 -1.94
CA ILE A 340 -12.77 12.79 -0.78
C ILE A 340 -14.30 12.87 -0.77
N LEU A 341 -14.91 12.06 0.10
CA LEU A 341 -16.35 12.13 0.37
C LEU A 341 -16.60 13.29 1.33
N VAL A 342 -17.49 14.19 0.95
CA VAL A 342 -17.82 15.38 1.74
C VAL A 342 -19.32 15.48 1.86
N ASP A 343 -19.82 16.04 2.96
CA ASP A 343 -21.25 16.24 3.14
C ASP A 343 -21.75 17.30 2.16
N LYS A 344 -20.96 18.37 2.01
CA LYS A 344 -21.26 19.49 1.12
C LYS A 344 -19.99 19.97 0.44
N ALA A 345 -20.08 20.23 -0.85
CA ALA A 345 -19.05 20.92 -1.62
C ALA A 345 -19.67 22.14 -2.30
N THR A 346 -19.11 23.32 -2.07
CA THR A 346 -19.55 24.58 -2.69
C THR A 346 -18.44 25.08 -3.59
N LEU A 347 -18.71 25.22 -4.89
CA LEU A 347 -17.78 25.87 -5.81
C LEU A 347 -17.77 27.38 -5.53
N ILE A 348 -16.61 27.91 -5.18
CA ILE A 348 -16.38 29.32 -4.82
C ILE A 348 -15.82 30.11 -6.00
N ASP A 349 -14.84 29.55 -6.72
CA ASP A 349 -14.22 30.19 -7.90
C ASP A 349 -13.89 29.14 -8.97
N ASP A 350 -13.89 29.57 -10.23
CA ASP A 350 -13.51 28.75 -11.40
C ASP A 350 -12.65 29.58 -12.37
N VAL A 351 -11.37 29.24 -12.43
CA VAL A 351 -10.36 29.94 -13.24
C VAL A 351 -9.95 29.09 -14.43
N VAL A 352 -10.12 29.61 -15.65
CA VAL A 352 -9.61 28.93 -16.85
C VAL A 352 -8.08 29.02 -16.89
N LEU A 353 -7.41 27.89 -16.76
CA LEU A 353 -5.95 27.76 -16.83
C LEU A 353 -5.43 27.76 -18.27
N ARG A 354 -6.17 27.12 -19.19
CA ARG A 354 -5.77 27.00 -20.59
C ARG A 354 -6.97 26.63 -21.45
N THR A 355 -6.99 27.13 -22.68
CA THR A 355 -7.90 26.64 -23.73
C THR A 355 -7.06 26.00 -24.85
N ASP A 356 -7.36 24.76 -25.22
CA ASP A 356 -6.70 24.09 -26.33
C ASP A 356 -7.14 24.67 -27.68
N ALA A 357 -6.21 25.23 -28.44
CA ALA A 357 -6.50 25.95 -29.68
C ALA A 357 -7.07 25.07 -30.81
N ARG A 358 -6.92 23.74 -30.72
CA ARG A 358 -7.36 22.80 -31.76
C ARG A 358 -8.70 22.13 -31.44
N THR A 359 -8.95 21.85 -30.17
CA THR A 359 -10.12 21.09 -29.70
C THR A 359 -11.13 21.94 -28.94
N GLY A 360 -10.76 23.15 -28.52
CA GLY A 360 -11.59 24.02 -27.67
C GLY A 360 -11.73 23.52 -26.24
N ALA A 361 -11.08 22.41 -25.86
CA ALA A 361 -11.13 21.86 -24.51
C ALA A 361 -10.41 22.81 -23.52
N THR A 362 -11.02 23.03 -22.37
CA THR A 362 -10.51 23.92 -21.33
C THR A 362 -9.94 23.14 -20.13
N SER A 363 -8.90 23.71 -19.53
CA SER A 363 -8.36 23.29 -18.24
C SER A 363 -8.73 24.37 -17.22
N HIS A 364 -9.15 23.98 -16.02
CA HIS A 364 -9.68 24.89 -15.01
C HIS A 364 -8.97 24.69 -13.67
N LEU A 365 -8.93 25.72 -12.83
CA LEU A 365 -8.60 25.64 -11.42
C LEU A 365 -9.85 26.04 -10.63
N LEU A 366 -10.46 25.06 -9.99
CA LEU A 366 -11.65 25.26 -9.15
C LEU A 366 -11.24 25.53 -7.72
N THR A 367 -11.83 26.51 -7.07
CA THR A 367 -11.76 26.69 -5.62
C THR A 367 -13.05 26.16 -5.02
N ILE A 368 -12.96 25.10 -4.23
CA ILE A 368 -14.12 24.40 -3.66
C ILE A 368 -14.00 24.45 -2.14
N GLU A 369 -15.02 25.00 -1.48
CA GLU A 369 -15.19 24.85 -0.04
C GLU A 369 -15.86 23.51 0.23
N ILE A 370 -15.21 22.66 1.02
CA ILE A 370 -15.72 21.36 1.40
C ILE A 370 -16.05 21.33 2.89
N ALA A 371 -17.17 20.70 3.23
CA ALA A 371 -17.59 20.44 4.60
C ALA A 371 -17.68 18.93 4.81
N ARG A 372 -16.97 18.41 5.82
CA ARG A 372 -16.95 16.99 6.16
C ARG A 372 -17.19 16.77 7.65
N ARG A 373 -18.12 15.90 8.00
CA ARG A 373 -18.20 15.34 9.35
C ARG A 373 -17.06 14.36 9.59
N ARG A 374 -16.55 14.33 10.81
CA ARG A 374 -15.62 13.27 11.20
C ARG A 374 -16.39 11.96 11.32
N ASN A 375 -15.80 10.87 10.83
CA ASN A 375 -16.36 9.54 10.99
C ASN A 375 -15.56 8.76 12.03
N PRO A 376 -15.87 8.92 13.33
CA PRO A 376 -15.10 8.28 14.38
C PRO A 376 -15.36 6.78 14.48
N VAL A 377 -14.37 6.05 14.97
CA VAL A 377 -14.49 4.62 15.30
C VAL A 377 -15.51 4.44 16.44
N SER A 378 -16.61 3.74 16.14
CA SER A 378 -17.68 3.47 17.12
C SER A 378 -17.18 2.64 18.30
N LEU A 379 -17.80 2.83 19.47
CA LEU A 379 -17.50 2.05 20.68
C LEU A 379 -17.55 0.53 20.44
N GLU A 380 -18.59 0.03 19.79
CA GLU A 380 -18.72 -1.42 19.49
C GLU A 380 -17.58 -1.96 18.61
N ARG A 381 -17.01 -1.12 17.75
CA ARG A 381 -15.89 -1.52 16.88
C ARG A 381 -14.60 -1.54 17.66
N ILE A 382 -14.32 -0.52 18.47
CA ILE A 382 -13.08 -0.48 19.25
C ILE A 382 -13.04 -1.58 20.32
N LEU A 383 -14.18 -1.90 20.94
CA LEU A 383 -14.26 -3.00 21.90
C LEU A 383 -14.02 -4.36 21.26
N ARG A 384 -14.53 -4.59 20.04
CA ARG A 384 -14.24 -5.82 19.28
C ARG A 384 -12.76 -5.94 18.91
N ILE A 385 -12.09 -4.83 18.63
CA ILE A 385 -10.64 -4.81 18.38
C ILE A 385 -9.90 -5.17 19.67
N ALA A 386 -10.28 -4.57 20.79
CA ALA A 386 -9.69 -4.88 22.11
C ALA A 386 -9.87 -6.35 22.50
N ASP A 387 -11.05 -6.93 22.25
CA ASP A 387 -11.33 -8.34 22.58
C ASP A 387 -10.56 -9.33 21.69
N GLY A 388 -10.07 -8.89 20.53
CA GLY A 388 -9.30 -9.70 19.58
C GLY A 388 -7.78 -9.64 19.77
N ASP A 389 -7.28 -8.73 20.60
CA ASP A 389 -5.83 -8.51 20.79
C ASP A 389 -5.45 -8.54 22.27
N GLY A 390 -4.65 -9.54 22.66
CA GLY A 390 -4.20 -9.72 24.04
C GLY A 390 -3.24 -8.64 24.57
N SER A 391 -2.78 -7.72 23.71
CA SER A 391 -1.95 -6.56 24.09
C SER A 391 -2.77 -5.29 24.32
N ALA A 392 -4.08 -5.33 24.11
CA ALA A 392 -4.96 -4.18 24.26
C ALA A 392 -5.01 -3.68 25.72
N GLY A 393 -4.81 -2.38 25.91
CA GLY A 393 -4.99 -1.68 27.19
C GLY A 393 -5.90 -0.47 27.00
N PHE A 394 -6.85 -0.26 27.91
CA PHE A 394 -7.76 0.88 27.86
C PHE A 394 -7.12 2.07 28.58
N MET A 395 -6.91 3.18 27.88
CA MET A 395 -6.15 4.31 28.43
C MET A 395 -6.98 5.60 28.46
N ILE A 396 -6.79 6.41 29.51
CA ILE A 396 -7.26 7.79 29.59
C ILE A 396 -6.08 8.71 29.92
N ASN A 397 -5.99 9.84 29.22
CA ASN A 397 -5.02 10.87 29.51
C ASN A 397 -5.54 11.81 30.62
N ARG A 398 -4.96 11.78 31.82
CA ARG A 398 -5.44 12.57 32.98
C ARG A 398 -5.42 14.08 32.78
N LYS A 399 -4.54 14.58 31.91
CA LYS A 399 -4.39 16.02 31.67
C LYS A 399 -5.40 16.55 30.66
N SER A 400 -5.76 15.73 29.67
CA SER A 400 -6.65 16.13 28.57
C SER A 400 -8.04 15.50 28.61
N GLY A 401 -8.27 14.50 29.48
CA GLY A 401 -9.50 13.73 29.57
C GLY A 401 -9.73 12.77 28.40
N LYS A 402 -8.78 12.64 27.47
CA LYS A 402 -8.96 11.90 26.22
C LYS A 402 -8.78 10.40 26.38
N ALA A 403 -9.56 9.61 25.66
CA ALA A 403 -9.49 8.15 25.63
C ALA A 403 -8.66 7.63 24.46
N ALA A 404 -7.92 6.55 24.68
CA ALA A 404 -7.20 5.81 23.65
C ALA A 404 -7.17 4.31 23.95
N LEU A 405 -7.28 3.47 22.93
CA LEU A 405 -6.96 2.05 23.05
C LEU A 405 -5.46 1.89 22.72
N ARG A 406 -4.69 1.41 23.69
CA ARG A 406 -3.27 1.09 23.51
C ARG A 406 -3.13 -0.32 22.99
N MET A 407 -2.43 -0.51 21.88
CA MET A 407 -2.05 -1.81 21.34
C MET A 407 -0.54 -1.84 21.11
N ARG A 408 0.04 -3.04 21.05
CA ARG A 408 1.44 -3.17 20.68
C ARG A 408 1.62 -2.80 19.21
N ALA A 409 2.48 -1.83 18.92
CA ALA A 409 2.86 -1.51 17.55
C ALA A 409 4.12 -2.28 17.15
N ARG A 410 4.41 -2.31 15.84
CA ARG A 410 5.70 -2.81 15.35
C ARG A 410 6.82 -1.92 15.90
N SER A 411 7.91 -2.55 16.36
CA SER A 411 9.08 -1.81 16.84
C SER A 411 9.65 -0.95 15.71
N LEU A 412 9.99 0.29 16.04
CA LEU A 412 10.66 1.22 15.14
C LEU A 412 12.16 0.89 15.13
N MET A 413 12.76 0.72 13.97
CA MET A 413 14.21 0.61 13.87
C MET A 413 14.82 2.00 13.81
N GLU A 414 15.73 2.32 14.74
CA GLU A 414 16.47 3.58 14.68
C GLU A 414 17.41 3.60 13.47
N GLU A 415 17.28 4.60 12.59
CA GLU A 415 18.04 4.67 11.32
C GLU A 415 19.57 4.65 11.50
N LYS A 416 20.06 5.15 12.64
CA LYS A 416 21.51 5.24 12.91
C LYS A 416 22.08 4.02 13.60
N GLU A 417 21.38 3.42 14.56
CA GLU A 417 21.93 2.33 15.37
C GLU A 417 21.31 0.96 15.06
N GLY A 418 20.19 0.91 14.35
CA GLY A 418 19.46 -0.32 14.03
C GLY A 418 18.83 -0.98 15.26
N THR A 419 18.77 -0.26 16.38
CA THR A 419 18.15 -0.76 17.61
C THR A 419 16.63 -0.77 17.45
N PRO A 420 15.95 -1.89 17.75
CA PRO A 420 14.50 -1.94 17.76
C PRO A 420 13.97 -1.18 18.98
N ILE A 421 13.27 -0.07 18.73
CA ILE A 421 12.61 0.76 19.72
C ILE A 421 11.16 0.27 19.88
N PRO A 422 10.77 -0.28 21.05
CA PRO A 422 9.40 -0.68 21.32
C PRO A 422 8.44 0.51 21.22
N ARG A 423 7.28 0.27 20.58
CA ARG A 423 6.25 1.29 20.39
C ARG A 423 4.88 0.73 20.68
N VAL A 424 4.01 1.65 21.06
CA VAL A 424 2.58 1.43 21.22
C VAL A 424 1.82 2.25 20.18
N GLU A 425 0.76 1.65 19.66
CA GLU A 425 -0.27 2.37 18.92
C GLU A 425 -1.35 2.82 19.90
N MET A 426 -1.63 4.11 19.91
CA MET A 426 -2.70 4.75 20.66
C MET A 426 -3.84 5.06 19.68
N MET A 427 -4.76 4.10 19.52
CA MET A 427 -5.93 4.28 18.66
C MET A 427 -6.94 5.19 19.35
N ARG A 428 -7.31 6.30 18.71
CA ARG A 428 -8.31 7.26 19.19
C ARG A 428 -9.52 7.28 18.28
N PRO A 429 -10.66 7.90 18.68
CA PRO A 429 -11.88 7.88 17.86
C PRO A 429 -11.69 8.38 16.44
N THR A 430 -10.85 9.40 16.20
CA THR A 430 -10.70 10.04 14.88
C THR A 430 -9.32 9.89 14.25
N ARG A 431 -8.34 9.33 14.96
CA ARG A 431 -6.95 9.21 14.49
C ARG A 431 -6.20 8.16 15.28
N ASN A 432 -5.09 7.69 14.74
CA ASN A 432 -4.15 6.84 15.46
C ASN A 432 -2.90 7.66 15.76
N GLU A 433 -2.37 7.50 16.96
CA GLU A 433 -1.12 8.11 17.40
C GLU A 433 -0.14 7.00 17.74
N TYR A 434 1.14 7.19 17.47
CA TYR A 434 2.16 6.20 17.81
C TYR A 434 3.15 6.81 18.78
N MET A 435 3.45 6.10 19.85
CA MET A 435 4.34 6.57 20.91
C MET A 435 5.38 5.51 21.25
N ARG A 436 6.57 5.91 21.68
CA ARG A 436 7.55 4.96 22.24
C ARG A 436 7.04 4.45 23.57
N GLU A 437 7.37 3.21 23.93
CA GLU A 437 6.97 2.67 25.24
C GLU A 437 7.52 3.52 26.41
N ASP A 438 8.76 4.02 26.27
CA ASP A 438 9.37 4.89 27.28
C ASP A 438 8.62 6.24 27.39
N ASP A 439 8.27 6.86 26.25
CA ASP A 439 7.51 8.11 26.22
C ASP A 439 6.10 7.92 26.83
N LEU A 440 5.49 6.73 26.66
CA LEU A 440 4.20 6.39 27.29
C LEU A 440 4.34 6.42 28.82
N TYR A 441 5.43 5.86 29.35
CA TYR A 441 5.67 5.79 30.79
C TYR A 441 5.84 7.18 31.41
N GLU A 442 6.44 8.13 30.68
CA GLU A 442 6.60 9.52 31.12
C GLU A 442 5.37 10.40 30.81
N SER A 443 4.38 9.88 30.09
CA SER A 443 3.19 10.61 29.70
C SER A 443 2.12 10.64 30.79
N SER A 444 1.05 11.43 30.57
CA SER A 444 -0.13 11.46 31.45
C SER A 444 -1.20 10.42 31.08
N TRP A 445 -0.86 9.39 30.30
CA TRP A 445 -1.76 8.30 29.94
C TRP A 445 -1.75 7.23 31.02
N GLU A 446 -2.93 6.92 31.57
CA GLU A 446 -3.10 5.89 32.58
C GLU A 446 -4.06 4.80 32.09
N GLU A 447 -3.77 3.56 32.46
CA GLU A 447 -4.67 2.44 32.20
C GLU A 447 -5.88 2.52 33.13
N VAL A 448 -7.07 2.32 32.56
CA VAL A 448 -8.36 2.42 33.23
C VAL A 448 -9.19 1.18 32.98
N ASP A 449 -10.26 1.01 33.76
CA ASP A 449 -11.22 -0.05 33.51
C ASP A 449 -12.02 0.21 32.22
N ARG A 450 -12.68 -0.86 31.75
CA ARG A 450 -13.48 -0.85 30.53
C ARG A 450 -14.63 0.14 30.60
N GLU A 451 -15.22 0.36 31.79
CA GLU A 451 -16.40 1.21 31.97
C GLU A 451 -16.05 2.70 31.83
N ALA A 452 -14.97 3.13 32.48
CA ALA A 452 -14.41 4.47 32.37
C ALA A 452 -14.01 4.76 30.91
N PHE A 453 -13.33 3.82 30.25
CA PHE A 453 -12.98 3.96 28.84
C PHE A 453 -14.20 4.09 27.94
N CYS A 454 -15.22 3.25 28.12
CA CYS A 454 -16.45 3.30 27.31
C CYS A 454 -17.12 4.67 27.42
N THR A 455 -17.12 5.26 28.62
CA THR A 455 -17.71 6.57 28.90
C THR A 455 -16.99 7.67 28.12
N GLU A 456 -15.68 7.79 28.29
CA GLU A 456 -14.88 8.85 27.63
C GLU A 456 -14.78 8.65 26.12
N TRP A 457 -14.65 7.41 25.65
CA TRP A 457 -14.63 7.10 24.22
C TRP A 457 -15.95 7.49 23.55
N SER A 458 -17.09 7.19 24.18
CA SER A 458 -18.40 7.56 23.65
C SER A 458 -18.58 9.08 23.60
N ALA A 459 -18.12 9.79 24.63
CA ALA A 459 -18.16 11.25 24.66
C ALA A 459 -17.34 11.86 23.50
N GLU A 460 -16.11 11.40 23.27
CA GLU A 460 -15.29 11.87 22.14
C GLU A 460 -15.89 11.49 20.77
N VAL A 461 -16.53 10.32 20.65
CA VAL A 461 -17.22 9.88 19.43
C VAL A 461 -18.38 10.80 19.10
N GLU A 462 -19.22 11.16 20.08
CA GLU A 462 -20.35 12.06 19.86
C GLU A 462 -19.88 13.48 19.48
N ILE A 463 -18.90 14.03 20.20
CA ILE A 463 -18.29 15.33 19.84
C ILE A 463 -17.74 15.29 18.41
N ALA A 464 -17.05 14.22 18.04
CA ALA A 464 -16.50 14.07 16.69
C ALA A 464 -17.60 13.97 15.61
N ARG A 465 -18.70 13.28 15.88
CA ARG A 465 -19.84 13.16 14.94
C ARG A 465 -20.55 14.48 14.67
N GLU A 466 -20.60 15.35 15.69
CA GLU A 466 -21.21 16.68 15.58
C GLU A 466 -20.27 17.71 14.96
N THR A 467 -18.96 17.47 15.01
CA THR A 467 -17.96 18.37 14.44
C THR A 467 -17.95 18.27 12.92
N VAL A 468 -18.28 19.38 12.25
CA VAL A 468 -18.10 19.55 10.81
C VAL A 468 -16.82 20.36 10.58
N ASP A 469 -15.85 19.76 9.92
CA ASP A 469 -14.64 20.45 9.47
C ASP A 469 -14.95 21.09 8.10
N SER A 470 -14.73 22.40 7.97
CA SER A 470 -14.79 23.12 6.70
C SER A 470 -13.39 23.52 6.24
N GLU A 471 -13.03 23.19 5.01
CA GLU A 471 -11.75 23.57 4.41
C GLU A 471 -11.92 23.99 2.95
N THR A 472 -11.07 24.90 2.49
CA THR A 472 -11.02 25.33 1.10
C THR A 472 -9.93 24.56 0.37
N ILE A 473 -10.27 23.93 -0.74
CA ILE A 473 -9.34 23.18 -1.58
C ILE A 473 -9.35 23.74 -2.99
N ARG A 474 -8.19 23.74 -3.66
CA ARG A 474 -8.09 24.11 -5.07
C ARG A 474 -7.81 22.89 -5.93
N LEU A 475 -8.59 22.72 -7.00
CA LEU A 475 -8.60 21.53 -7.85
C LEU A 475 -8.40 21.91 -9.33
N ALA A 476 -7.26 21.53 -9.90
CA ALA A 476 -7.02 21.64 -11.33
C ALA A 476 -7.79 20.54 -12.09
N THR A 477 -8.73 20.89 -12.95
CA THR A 477 -9.62 19.95 -13.67
C THR A 477 -9.65 20.21 -15.19
N GLY A 478 -10.35 19.36 -15.95
CA GLY A 478 -10.41 19.42 -17.41
C GLY A 478 -9.26 18.67 -18.09
N LEU A 479 -8.71 19.22 -19.17
CA LEU A 479 -7.63 18.59 -19.93
C LEU A 479 -6.28 18.82 -19.25
N LEU A 480 -5.81 17.88 -18.42
CA LEU A 480 -4.62 18.08 -17.58
C LEU A 480 -3.29 17.82 -18.29
N LEU A 481 -3.23 16.92 -19.26
CA LEU A 481 -1.98 16.55 -19.96
C LEU A 481 -1.20 17.76 -20.54
N PRO A 482 -1.84 18.75 -21.17
CA PRO A 482 -1.14 19.91 -21.74
C PRO A 482 -0.56 20.87 -20.69
N ILE A 483 -1.06 20.85 -19.46
CA ILE A 483 -0.58 21.68 -18.35
C ILE A 483 0.23 20.86 -17.33
N TRP A 484 0.53 19.60 -17.65
CA TRP A 484 1.10 18.64 -16.72
C TRP A 484 2.47 19.05 -16.18
N SER A 485 3.30 19.65 -17.04
CA SER A 485 4.62 20.18 -16.66
C SER A 485 4.56 21.49 -15.87
N ALA A 486 3.41 22.18 -15.89
CA ALA A 486 3.20 23.42 -15.15
C ALA A 486 2.68 23.17 -13.74
N LEU A 487 1.93 22.08 -13.55
CA LEU A 487 1.48 21.64 -12.24
C LEU A 487 2.69 21.22 -11.37
N PRO A 488 2.58 21.33 -10.03
CA PRO A 488 3.64 20.91 -9.10
C PRO A 488 4.09 19.46 -9.30
N SER A 489 5.21 18.99 -8.74
CA SER A 489 5.65 17.59 -8.84
C SER A 489 5.56 16.82 -7.53
N ASP A 490 5.25 17.53 -6.45
CA ASP A 490 5.15 17.05 -5.06
C ASP A 490 3.87 16.24 -4.79
N HIS A 491 2.75 16.55 -5.46
CA HIS A 491 1.47 15.86 -5.24
C HIS A 491 0.79 15.43 -6.54
N MET A 492 1.25 14.35 -7.17
CA MET A 492 0.79 13.90 -8.51
C MET A 492 -0.58 13.20 -8.51
N ALA A 493 -1.14 12.94 -7.33
CA ALA A 493 -2.42 12.29 -7.14
C ALA A 493 -3.60 13.08 -7.74
N VAL A 494 -4.43 12.37 -8.51
CA VAL A 494 -5.73 12.89 -8.97
C VAL A 494 -6.74 12.67 -7.84
N ASN A 495 -7.50 13.69 -7.50
CA ASN A 495 -8.50 13.67 -6.45
C ASN A 495 -9.91 13.71 -7.05
N ARG A 496 -10.83 12.94 -6.45
CA ARG A 496 -12.26 13.02 -6.73
C ARG A 496 -13.00 13.52 -5.49
N ILE A 497 -13.60 14.69 -5.57
CA ILE A 497 -14.49 15.19 -4.51
C ILE A 497 -15.91 14.78 -4.88
N VAL A 498 -16.64 14.16 -3.95
CA VAL A 498 -18.05 13.79 -4.14
C VAL A 498 -18.86 14.33 -2.96
N ASP A 499 -19.87 15.13 -3.23
CA ASP A 499 -20.77 15.65 -2.21
C ASP A 499 -21.94 14.70 -1.90
N GLY A 500 -22.68 14.99 -0.81
CA GLY A 500 -23.86 14.21 -0.40
C GLY A 500 -25.03 14.28 -1.40
N GLU A 501 -25.01 15.22 -2.35
CA GLU A 501 -26.00 15.34 -3.44
C GLU A 501 -25.61 14.53 -4.69
N GLY A 502 -24.43 13.90 -4.68
CA GLY A 502 -23.93 13.08 -5.78
C GLY A 502 -23.20 13.86 -6.89
N ARG A 503 -22.90 15.15 -6.68
CA ARG A 503 -22.03 15.93 -7.57
C ARG A 503 -20.59 15.48 -7.39
N SER A 504 -19.85 15.41 -8.48
CA SER A 504 -18.45 14.98 -8.44
C SER A 504 -17.53 15.89 -9.23
N TRP A 505 -16.43 16.28 -8.61
CA TRP A 505 -15.32 17.00 -9.26
C TRP A 505 -14.10 16.09 -9.33
N LEU A 506 -13.42 16.06 -10.47
CA LEU A 506 -12.25 15.23 -10.69
C LEU A 506 -11.10 16.09 -11.19
N GLY A 507 -9.96 16.05 -10.51
CA GLY A 507 -8.84 16.90 -10.87
C GLY A 507 -7.65 16.69 -9.96
N ARG A 508 -6.63 17.52 -10.06
CA ARG A 508 -5.44 17.43 -9.22
C ARG A 508 -5.51 18.53 -8.15
N LEU A 509 -5.24 18.19 -6.89
CA LEU A 509 -5.15 19.21 -5.84
C LEU A 509 -3.95 20.12 -6.10
N VAL A 510 -4.16 21.42 -5.94
CA VAL A 510 -3.12 22.44 -6.02
C VAL A 510 -3.12 23.16 -4.67
N PHE A 511 -2.05 23.00 -3.90
CA PHE A 511 -1.90 23.71 -2.63
C PHE A 511 -1.72 25.21 -2.86
N ASP A 512 -2.19 26.03 -1.90
CA ASP A 512 -2.18 27.49 -2.02
C ASP A 512 -0.80 28.08 -2.31
N ASP A 513 0.27 27.45 -1.79
CA ASP A 513 1.65 27.88 -2.01
C ASP A 513 2.15 27.65 -3.45
N HIS A 514 1.51 26.76 -4.20
CA HIS A 514 1.86 26.44 -5.58
C HIS A 514 1.06 27.19 -6.64
N VAL A 515 -0.06 27.83 -6.26
CA VAL A 515 -0.91 28.57 -7.20
C VAL A 515 -0.16 29.70 -7.92
N PRO A 516 0.65 30.54 -7.24
CA PRO A 516 1.36 31.64 -7.91
C PRO A 516 2.34 31.12 -8.97
N GLN A 517 3.05 30.04 -8.66
CA GLN A 517 3.98 29.40 -9.60
C GLN A 517 3.25 28.78 -10.80
N LEU A 518 2.10 28.16 -10.57
CA LEU A 518 1.25 27.60 -11.63
C LEU A 518 0.77 28.69 -12.59
N PHE A 519 0.27 29.82 -12.07
CA PHE A 519 -0.16 30.95 -12.90
C PHE A 519 1.00 31.56 -13.69
N THR A 520 2.17 31.73 -13.05
CA THR A 520 3.38 32.23 -13.71
C THR A 520 3.80 31.34 -14.87
N LYS A 521 3.87 30.02 -14.66
CA LYS A 521 4.25 29.05 -15.72
C LYS A 521 3.25 29.00 -16.88
N LEU A 522 1.98 29.31 -16.62
CA LEU A 522 0.92 29.32 -17.62
C LEU A 522 0.72 30.71 -18.27
N GLY A 523 1.49 31.72 -17.85
CA GLY A 523 1.38 33.09 -18.38
C GLY A 523 0.06 33.77 -18.02
N ILE A 524 -0.56 33.36 -16.91
CA ILE A 524 -1.81 33.93 -16.40
C ILE A 524 -1.44 35.08 -15.46
N ASP A 525 -1.73 36.32 -15.87
CA ASP A 525 -1.49 37.50 -15.06
C ASP A 525 -2.61 37.68 -14.02
N ARG A 526 -2.61 36.80 -13.01
CA ARG A 526 -3.38 36.94 -11.77
C ARG A 526 -2.38 37.01 -10.62
N SER A 527 -2.04 38.22 -10.18
CA SER A 527 -1.41 38.44 -8.89
C SER A 527 -2.47 38.24 -7.80
N GLU A 528 -2.85 37.00 -7.51
CA GLU A 528 -3.63 36.70 -6.30
C GLU A 528 -2.71 36.94 -5.09
N THR A 529 -2.98 38.03 -4.37
CA THR A 529 -2.39 38.28 -3.05
C THR A 529 -2.77 37.13 -2.13
N LEU A 530 -1.78 36.36 -1.69
CA LEU A 530 -1.99 35.33 -0.67
C LEU A 530 -2.68 35.96 0.55
N PRO A 531 -3.73 35.34 1.11
CA PRO A 531 -4.37 35.89 2.30
C PRO A 531 -3.37 35.92 3.45
N ALA A 532 -3.47 36.96 4.28
CA ALA A 532 -2.44 37.31 5.26
C ALA A 532 -2.17 36.18 6.27
N ASP A 533 -3.18 35.39 6.61
CA ASP A 533 -3.07 34.22 7.49
C ASP A 533 -2.18 33.11 6.89
N ALA A 534 -2.32 32.85 5.59
CA ALA A 534 -1.52 31.86 4.88
C ALA A 534 -0.04 32.29 4.80
N VAL A 535 0.22 33.59 4.61
CA VAL A 535 1.57 34.17 4.61
C VAL A 535 2.22 34.01 6.00
N VAL A 536 1.50 34.33 7.08
CA VAL A 536 2.01 34.19 8.45
C VAL A 536 2.33 32.73 8.77
N ARG A 537 1.45 31.78 8.42
CA ARG A 537 1.71 30.34 8.63
C ARG A 537 2.97 29.87 7.89
N ALA A 538 3.09 30.20 6.61
CA ALA A 538 4.21 29.78 5.78
C ALA A 538 5.55 30.38 6.26
N VAL A 539 5.56 31.67 6.63
CA VAL A 539 6.77 32.33 7.14
C VAL A 539 7.17 31.81 8.51
N THR A 540 6.20 31.56 9.40
CA THR A 540 6.46 30.97 10.73
C THR A 540 7.06 29.56 10.61
N ALA A 541 6.62 28.79 9.62
CA ALA A 541 7.19 27.48 9.27
C ALA A 541 8.59 27.55 8.62
N GLY A 542 9.15 28.75 8.41
CA GLY A 542 10.52 28.95 7.93
C GLY A 542 10.66 29.21 6.42
N ARG A 543 9.55 29.42 5.69
CA ARG A 543 9.58 29.77 4.27
C ARG A 543 9.72 31.28 4.07
N SER A 544 10.27 31.69 2.92
CA SER A 544 10.31 33.09 2.48
C SER A 544 9.29 33.29 1.36
N ILE A 545 8.58 34.41 1.35
CA ILE A 545 7.54 34.74 0.37
C ILE A 545 7.90 36.05 -0.32
N ASP A 546 7.98 36.03 -1.64
CA ASP A 546 8.15 37.24 -2.44
C ASP A 546 6.78 37.82 -2.83
N VAL A 547 6.62 39.12 -2.63
CA VAL A 547 5.38 39.86 -2.88
C VAL A 547 5.71 40.99 -3.85
N SER A 548 4.89 41.15 -4.90
CA SER A 548 5.05 42.20 -5.91
C SER A 548 4.20 43.44 -5.67
N HIS A 549 3.13 43.34 -4.87
CA HIS A 549 2.16 44.41 -4.60
C HIS A 549 1.99 44.63 -3.07
N PRO A 550 1.97 45.86 -2.55
CA PRO A 550 2.00 47.16 -3.25
C PRO A 550 3.38 47.53 -3.84
N PHE A 551 4.45 46.86 -3.43
CA PHE A 551 5.78 47.01 -4.01
C PHE A 551 6.59 45.71 -3.81
N PRO A 552 7.67 45.49 -4.60
CA PRO A 552 8.52 44.31 -4.45
C PRO A 552 9.13 44.21 -3.05
N LEU A 553 8.81 43.14 -2.32
CA LEU A 553 9.39 42.83 -1.01
C LEU A 553 9.41 41.32 -0.76
N THR A 554 10.33 40.86 0.09
CA THR A 554 10.40 39.48 0.56
C THR A 554 10.04 39.42 2.04
N ILE A 555 9.04 38.64 2.40
CA ILE A 555 8.64 38.36 3.78
C ILE A 555 9.32 37.08 4.23
N LYS A 556 10.11 37.13 5.31
CA LYS A 556 10.81 35.94 5.82
C LYS A 556 10.88 35.91 7.33
N ARG A 557 11.17 34.74 7.88
CA ARG A 557 11.48 34.58 9.30
C ARG A 557 12.96 34.85 9.53
N SER A 558 13.24 35.76 10.45
CA SER A 558 14.60 36.12 10.87
C SER A 558 14.74 35.98 12.38
N VAL A 559 15.90 35.53 12.83
CA VAL A 559 16.24 35.49 14.26
C VAL A 559 17.09 36.71 14.57
N VAL A 560 16.63 37.54 15.52
CA VAL A 560 17.34 38.72 16.01
C VAL A 560 17.41 38.63 17.52
N ASN A 561 18.62 38.67 18.09
CA ASN A 561 18.87 38.51 19.53
C ASN A 561 18.16 37.28 20.13
N GLY A 562 18.23 36.14 19.43
CA GLY A 562 17.65 34.86 19.87
C GLY A 562 16.13 34.75 19.75
N SER A 563 15.43 35.82 19.34
CA SER A 563 13.97 35.82 19.17
C SER A 563 13.58 35.74 17.68
N PRO A 564 12.66 34.84 17.29
CA PRO A 564 12.15 34.79 15.92
C PRO A 564 11.22 35.98 15.65
N ARG A 565 11.40 36.61 14.49
CA ARG A 565 10.64 37.76 14.01
C ARG A 565 10.29 37.60 12.54
N ILE A 566 9.19 38.21 12.11
CA ILE A 566 8.86 38.36 10.69
C ILE A 566 9.54 39.63 10.19
N GLU A 567 10.36 39.50 9.14
CA GLU A 567 11.11 40.58 8.52
C GLU A 567 10.58 40.86 7.11
N LEU A 568 10.45 42.15 6.78
CA LEU A 568 10.19 42.63 5.44
C LEU A 568 11.52 43.09 4.81
N VAL A 569 11.98 42.38 3.78
CA VAL A 569 13.25 42.62 3.09
C VAL A 569 12.97 43.28 1.74
N GLY A 570 13.79 44.26 1.37
CA GLY A 570 13.68 44.91 0.05
C GLY A 570 12.67 46.07 -0.01
N CYS A 571 12.07 46.47 1.11
CA CYS A 571 11.14 47.60 1.14
C CYS A 571 11.80 48.91 0.66
N PRO A 572 11.13 49.67 -0.23
CA PRO A 572 11.54 51.02 -0.63
C PRO A 572 11.69 51.96 0.58
N TYR A 573 12.69 52.84 0.55
CA TYR A 573 13.02 53.71 1.70
C TYR A 573 11.95 54.77 1.99
N ASP A 574 11.20 55.19 0.97
CA ASP A 574 10.10 56.16 1.03
C ASP A 574 8.85 55.60 1.71
N ARG A 575 8.65 54.28 1.68
CA ARG A 575 7.54 53.58 2.37
C ARG A 575 7.80 53.32 3.86
N LEU A 576 9.00 53.61 4.36
CA LEU A 576 9.40 53.32 5.74
C LEU A 576 8.59 54.12 6.78
N ALA A 577 8.22 55.37 6.46
CA ALA A 577 7.38 56.19 7.35
C ALA A 577 5.95 55.61 7.46
N TRP A 578 5.39 55.15 6.34
CA TRP A 578 4.07 54.52 6.30
C TRP A 578 4.05 53.17 7.03
N LEU A 579 5.02 52.29 6.77
CA LEU A 579 5.13 51.00 7.48
C LEU A 579 5.20 51.17 9.00
N LYS A 580 5.88 52.22 9.49
CA LYS A 580 5.89 52.56 10.91
C LYS A 580 4.54 53.04 11.42
N SER A 581 3.82 53.83 10.62
CA SER A 581 2.51 54.37 11.00
C SER A 581 1.44 53.30 11.19
N ILE A 582 1.53 52.19 10.44
CA ILE A 582 0.59 51.07 10.56
C ILE A 582 0.96 50.10 11.68
N GLY A 583 2.19 50.14 12.22
CA GLY A 583 2.60 49.32 13.36
C GLY A 583 3.81 48.40 13.13
N CYS A 584 4.48 48.48 11.98
CA CYS A 584 5.80 47.85 11.82
C CYS A 584 6.85 48.63 12.62
N PHE A 585 7.92 47.96 13.04
CA PHE A 585 9.04 48.61 13.74
C PHE A 585 10.35 48.35 13.01
N THR A 586 11.36 49.19 13.28
CA THR A 586 12.65 49.12 12.60
C THR A 586 13.80 49.07 13.59
N GLU A 587 14.82 48.29 13.28
CA GLU A 587 16.08 48.29 14.02
C GLU A 587 17.25 48.45 13.05
N VAL A 588 18.30 49.15 13.49
CA VAL A 588 19.54 49.30 12.71
C VAL A 588 20.50 48.19 13.15
N ILE A 589 20.74 47.21 12.27
CA ILE A 589 21.62 46.06 12.53
C ILE A 589 22.66 46.01 11.41
N GLN A 590 23.95 45.96 11.76
CA GLN A 590 25.06 45.97 10.79
C GLN A 590 24.95 47.12 9.76
N TYR A 591 24.67 48.33 10.24
CA TYR A 591 24.50 49.54 9.41
C TYR A 591 23.38 49.45 8.35
N ARG A 592 22.44 48.52 8.49
CA ARG A 592 21.24 48.40 7.66
C ARG A 592 19.98 48.53 8.51
N THR A 593 19.05 49.38 8.09
CA THR A 593 17.72 49.46 8.69
C THR A 593 16.91 48.25 8.25
N ARG A 594 16.53 47.40 9.22
CA ARG A 594 15.70 46.22 8.99
C ARG A 594 14.31 46.48 9.54
N ILE A 595 13.28 46.01 8.83
CA ILE A 595 11.86 46.28 9.13
C ILE A 595 11.22 44.98 9.59
N PHE A 596 10.49 45.04 10.70
CA PHE A 596 9.86 43.88 11.33
C PHE A 596 8.38 44.10 11.59
N VAL A 597 7.63 43.01 11.51
CA VAL A 597 6.20 42.94 11.85
C VAL A 597 6.05 42.27 13.22
N PRO A 598 5.34 42.88 14.19
CA PRO A 598 5.04 42.25 15.47
C PRO A 598 4.26 40.95 15.30
N MET A 599 4.72 39.85 15.91
CA MET A 599 4.12 38.52 15.76
C MET A 599 2.63 38.48 16.19
N ALA A 600 2.27 39.21 17.25
CA ALA A 600 0.91 39.21 17.79
C ALA A 600 -0.13 39.86 16.86
N SER A 601 0.30 40.71 15.94
CA SER A 601 -0.57 41.45 15.00
C SER A 601 -0.16 41.22 13.54
N ALA A 602 0.61 40.17 13.27
CA ALA A 602 1.20 39.93 11.96
C ALA A 602 0.14 39.76 10.86
N GLU A 603 -0.94 39.04 11.15
CA GLU A 603 -2.04 38.81 10.21
C GLU A 603 -2.74 40.13 9.84
N THR A 604 -3.12 40.94 10.85
CA THR A 604 -3.77 42.23 10.64
C THR A 604 -2.89 43.21 9.87
N LEU A 605 -1.60 43.27 10.20
CA LEU A 605 -0.66 44.21 9.59
C LEU A 605 -0.32 43.81 8.15
N LEU A 606 -0.13 42.52 7.87
CA LEU A 606 0.09 42.04 6.51
C LEU A 606 -1.16 42.24 5.64
N ALA A 607 -2.36 42.05 6.20
CA ALA A 607 -3.61 42.37 5.51
C ALA A 607 -3.71 43.86 5.14
N GLN A 608 -3.32 44.75 6.06
CA GLN A 608 -3.26 46.20 5.78
C GLN A 608 -2.20 46.55 4.73
N ILE A 609 -1.04 45.87 4.74
CA ILE A 609 0.01 46.08 3.73
C ILE A 609 -0.48 45.66 2.34
N PHE A 610 -1.16 44.51 2.24
CA PHE A 610 -1.69 44.02 0.97
C PHE A 610 -2.90 44.81 0.46
N ALA A 611 -3.58 45.56 1.33
CA ALA A 611 -4.73 46.40 0.98
C ALA A 611 -4.35 47.81 0.50
N GLU A 612 -3.07 48.22 0.57
CA GLU A 612 -2.65 49.53 0.10
C GLU A 612 -2.71 49.60 -1.45
N PRO A 613 -3.36 50.61 -2.05
CA PRO A 613 -3.26 50.85 -3.48
C PRO A 613 -1.84 51.32 -3.81
N GLY A 614 -1.21 50.67 -4.80
CA GLY A 614 0.18 50.88 -5.22
C GLY A 614 0.54 52.33 -5.53
#